data_AF-A0A1Q5Q7Q5-F1
#
_entry.id   AF-A0A1Q5Q7Q5-F1
#
_cell.length_a   1.000
_cell.length_b   1.000
_cell.length_c   1.000
_cell.angle_alpha   90.00
_cell.angle_beta   90.00
_cell.angle_gamma   90.00
#
_symmetry.space_group_name_H-M   'P 1'
#
loop_
_entity.id
_entity.type
_entity.pdbx_description
1 polymer ?
#
loop_
_entity_poly.entity_id
_entity_poly.type
_entity_poly.pdbx_seq_one_letter_code
_entity_poly.pdbx_strand_id
1 'polypeptide(L)'
;MASATTINTPRINLNLSSNDAAVLQALFDNGEGSFSSSAHDVNPYPNSSSTVAAHSGQNARIDASLPSFPQCSIREETALQSLKDRELAIVRQIQSHAHTRTSSNPHCDEEAVSHVLRQAIDDLSSLITERPDYPPLYANRAQALRILMQSSSTLSSSTKNSDKDIAIFYPENINMATQLLSDLSKAIALASPPSTGDNTSNTSVSPAQARLLSNTYTHRGYILLKAGKIRKEEEEGEGNEEKKPRGGPEQLLRITSRDELEEMASQDFFQAGRYGNEVGKQLSVQTNPYAKMCGAIVKEALKKEIEEFQS
;
A
#
# COMPACT_ATOMS: atom_id res chain seq x y z
N MET A 1 -2.75 46.88 21.64
CA MET A 1 -3.48 46.13 20.61
C MET A 1 -2.47 45.56 19.64
N ALA A 2 -2.14 44.27 19.77
CA ALA A 2 -1.29 43.55 18.83
C ALA A 2 -1.93 42.18 18.62
N SER A 3 -2.51 41.98 17.44
CA SER A 3 -3.18 40.74 17.05
C SER A 3 -2.13 39.65 16.83
N ALA A 4 -2.17 38.62 17.68
CA ALA A 4 -1.39 37.40 17.49
C ALA A 4 -1.99 36.60 16.33
N THR A 5 -1.23 36.48 15.25
CA THR A 5 -1.55 35.62 14.11
C THR A 5 -1.46 34.16 14.54
N THR A 6 -2.61 33.52 14.72
CA THR A 6 -2.71 32.07 14.97
C THR A 6 -2.20 31.32 13.73
N ILE A 7 -1.06 30.64 13.85
CA ILE A 7 -0.60 29.64 12.86
C ILE A 7 -1.55 28.45 12.99
N ASN A 8 -2.51 28.40 12.08
CA ASN A 8 -3.43 27.28 11.96
C ASN A 8 -2.65 26.11 11.32
N THR A 9 -2.19 25.16 12.14
CA THR A 9 -1.65 23.90 11.63
C THR A 9 -2.76 23.17 10.89
N PRO A 10 -2.58 22.82 9.60
CA PRO A 10 -3.64 22.14 8.86
C PRO A 10 -3.85 20.76 9.49
N ARG A 11 -5.01 20.57 10.13
CA ARG A 11 -5.55 19.24 10.41
C ARG A 11 -5.87 18.60 9.06
N ILE A 12 -4.90 17.89 8.52
CA ILE A 12 -5.14 16.99 7.39
C ILE A 12 -5.96 15.83 7.94
N ASN A 13 -7.27 15.89 7.72
CA ASN A 13 -8.14 14.73 7.89
C ASN A 13 -7.65 13.65 6.92
N LEU A 14 -6.88 12.70 7.43
CA LEU A 14 -6.48 11.49 6.72
C LEU A 14 -7.73 10.61 6.55
N ASN A 15 -8.58 10.97 5.60
CA ASN A 15 -9.50 10.04 4.98
C ASN A 15 -8.64 9.03 4.19
N LEU A 16 -8.12 8.04 4.93
CA LEU A 16 -7.27 6.95 4.42
C LEU A 16 -7.92 6.29 3.21
N SER A 17 -9.26 6.22 3.16
CA SER A 17 -10.00 5.70 2.00
C SER A 17 -9.68 6.39 0.65
N SER A 18 -9.34 7.70 0.63
CA SER A 18 -9.10 8.42 -0.63
C SER A 18 -7.65 8.29 -1.12
N ASN A 19 -6.69 8.27 -0.19
CA ASN A 19 -5.27 8.09 -0.52
C ASN A 19 -4.98 6.61 -0.83
N ASP A 20 -5.64 5.69 -0.13
CA ASP A 20 -5.61 4.27 -0.42
C ASP A 20 -6.14 4.03 -1.83
N ALA A 21 -7.30 4.60 -2.19
CA ALA A 21 -7.84 4.50 -3.54
C ALA A 21 -6.87 5.00 -4.63
N ALA A 22 -6.12 6.09 -4.40
CA ALA A 22 -5.15 6.60 -5.36
C ALA A 22 -3.92 5.70 -5.54
N VAL A 23 -3.34 5.20 -4.43
CA VAL A 23 -2.22 4.25 -4.47
C VAL A 23 -2.65 2.91 -5.09
N LEU A 24 -3.91 2.52 -4.89
CA LEU A 24 -4.47 1.28 -5.42
C LEU A 24 -4.93 1.41 -6.88
N GLN A 25 -5.40 2.58 -7.30
CA GLN A 25 -5.64 2.88 -8.70
C GLN A 25 -4.31 2.82 -9.47
N ALA A 26 -3.22 3.32 -8.87
CA ALA A 26 -1.88 3.20 -9.43
C ALA A 26 -1.37 1.74 -9.51
N LEU A 27 -1.89 0.82 -8.70
CA LEU A 27 -1.66 -0.62 -8.83
C LEU A 27 -2.36 -1.23 -10.06
N PHE A 28 -3.51 -0.71 -10.48
CA PHE A 28 -4.14 -1.15 -11.74
C PHE A 28 -3.55 -0.46 -12.97
N ASP A 29 -2.93 0.70 -12.82
CA ASP A 29 -2.28 1.41 -13.93
C ASP A 29 -0.91 0.81 -14.31
N ASN A 30 -0.63 -0.43 -13.89
CA ASN A 30 0.58 -1.21 -14.17
C ASN A 30 0.82 -1.52 -15.67
N GLY A 31 -0.08 -1.09 -16.57
CA GLY A 31 0.21 -1.05 -17.99
C GLY A 31 1.14 0.12 -18.31
N GLU A 32 2.27 -0.12 -18.96
CA GLU A 32 3.28 0.89 -19.35
C GLU A 32 2.76 1.98 -20.35
N GLY A 33 1.48 2.37 -20.29
CA GLY A 33 0.80 3.20 -21.29
C GLY A 33 0.39 4.62 -20.89
N SER A 34 0.53 5.07 -19.64
CA SER A 34 0.02 6.40 -19.27
C SER A 34 0.86 7.17 -18.26
N PHE A 35 2.14 7.40 -18.57
CA PHE A 35 2.76 8.70 -18.26
C PHE A 35 3.71 9.03 -19.40
N SER A 36 3.24 9.86 -20.33
CA SER A 36 4.13 10.74 -21.08
C SER A 36 4.90 11.53 -20.03
N SER A 37 6.19 11.27 -19.92
CA SER A 37 7.11 12.20 -19.29
C SER A 37 7.07 13.49 -20.10
N SER A 38 6.22 14.44 -19.70
CA SER A 38 6.48 15.83 -20.02
C SER A 38 7.70 16.26 -19.22
N ALA A 39 8.87 15.84 -19.70
CA ALA A 39 10.14 16.45 -19.37
C ALA A 39 10.12 17.87 -19.94
N HIS A 40 9.47 18.79 -19.24
CA HIS A 40 9.53 20.20 -19.57
C HIS A 40 9.37 21.10 -18.34
N ASP A 41 10.00 20.74 -17.22
CA ASP A 41 10.36 21.74 -16.20
C ASP A 41 11.88 21.91 -16.20
N VAL A 42 12.32 22.86 -17.03
CA VAL A 42 13.64 23.46 -16.97
C VAL A 42 13.69 24.26 -15.67
N ASN A 43 14.39 23.74 -14.66
CA ASN A 43 14.78 24.56 -13.52
C ASN A 43 16.29 24.80 -13.60
N PRO A 44 16.74 25.99 -14.03
CA PRO A 44 18.15 26.33 -14.09
C PRO A 44 18.54 26.94 -12.75
N TYR A 45 19.36 26.28 -11.94
CA TYR A 45 20.39 26.87 -11.05
C TYR A 45 20.99 25.77 -10.15
N PRO A 46 22.33 25.57 -10.17
CA PRO A 46 23.00 24.58 -9.33
C PRO A 46 23.60 25.19 -8.04
N ASN A 47 23.87 24.30 -7.08
CA ASN A 47 24.66 24.44 -5.83
C ASN A 47 23.91 24.99 -4.60
N SER A 48 23.98 24.37 -3.42
CA SER A 48 25.23 24.19 -2.67
C SER A 48 25.09 23.13 -1.56
N SER A 49 26.19 22.39 -1.34
CA SER A 49 26.42 21.51 -0.20
C SER A 49 26.12 22.15 1.16
N SER A 50 25.41 21.43 2.02
CA SER A 50 25.51 21.62 3.47
C SER A 50 25.42 20.26 4.16
N THR A 51 26.57 19.84 4.67
CA THR A 51 26.78 18.67 5.52
C THR A 51 26.21 18.95 6.91
N VAL A 52 25.08 18.33 7.23
CA VAL A 52 24.68 18.05 8.61
C VAL A 52 24.12 16.64 8.63
N ALA A 53 24.76 15.77 9.41
CA ALA A 53 24.48 14.35 9.48
C ALA A 53 23.06 14.09 10.04
N ALA A 54 22.12 13.84 9.13
CA ALA A 54 20.89 13.10 9.40
C ALA A 54 21.06 11.71 8.79
N HIS A 55 20.76 10.65 9.53
CA HIS A 55 20.88 9.27 9.07
C HIS A 55 20.16 9.10 7.71
N SER A 56 20.95 8.93 6.66
CA SER A 56 20.49 8.81 5.27
C SER A 56 19.48 7.68 5.12
N GLY A 57 18.21 8.04 4.92
CA GLY A 57 17.28 7.21 4.15
C GLY A 57 17.79 7.17 2.71
N GLN A 58 18.68 6.22 2.40
CA GLN A 58 19.17 6.07 1.03
C GLN A 58 18.02 5.58 0.16
N ASN A 59 17.47 6.47 -0.66
CA ASN A 59 16.56 6.09 -1.73
C ASN A 59 17.26 5.06 -2.63
N ALA A 60 16.51 4.06 -3.10
CA ALA A 60 17.02 3.13 -4.09
C ALA A 60 17.40 3.89 -5.36
N ARG A 61 18.51 3.50 -6.00
CA ARG A 61 18.92 4.09 -7.27
C ARG A 61 18.02 3.53 -8.37
N ILE A 62 17.25 4.39 -9.04
CA ILE A 62 16.41 3.97 -10.16
C ILE A 62 17.22 4.12 -11.45
N ASP A 63 17.38 3.02 -12.19
CA ASP A 63 18.13 2.99 -13.44
C ASP A 63 17.21 2.58 -14.60
N ALA A 64 16.90 3.54 -15.47
CA ALA A 64 16.02 3.35 -16.61
C ALA A 64 16.60 2.43 -17.71
N SER A 65 17.90 2.13 -17.66
CA SER A 65 18.53 1.20 -18.61
C SER A 65 18.33 -0.28 -18.24
N LEU A 66 17.85 -0.56 -17.02
CA LEU A 66 17.59 -1.92 -16.55
C LEU A 66 16.26 -2.47 -17.12
N PRO A 67 16.20 -3.79 -17.42
CA PRO A 67 14.95 -4.41 -17.85
C PRO A 67 13.88 -4.38 -16.75
N SER A 68 12.60 -4.38 -17.13
CA SER A 68 11.48 -4.19 -16.18
C SER A 68 11.50 -5.18 -15.02
N PHE A 69 11.85 -6.45 -15.24
CA PHE A 69 11.99 -7.45 -14.18
C PHE A 69 13.19 -8.37 -14.46
N PRO A 70 14.40 -8.04 -13.96
CA PRO A 70 15.64 -8.77 -14.28
C PRO A 70 15.64 -10.24 -13.83
N GLN A 71 14.82 -10.59 -12.84
CA GLN A 71 14.70 -11.96 -12.31
C GLN A 71 13.68 -12.82 -13.05
N CYS A 72 12.89 -12.23 -13.95
CA CYS A 72 11.91 -12.97 -14.73
C CYS A 72 12.64 -13.74 -15.85
N SER A 73 12.39 -15.05 -15.95
CA SER A 73 13.10 -15.96 -16.87
C SER A 73 12.67 -15.80 -18.33
N ILE A 74 11.75 -14.88 -18.62
CA ILE A 74 11.19 -14.67 -19.96
C ILE A 74 12.25 -13.94 -20.81
N ARG A 75 12.99 -14.72 -21.59
CA ARG A 75 14.02 -14.22 -22.51
C ARG A 75 13.48 -13.77 -23.86
N GLU A 76 12.30 -14.27 -24.23
CA GLU A 76 11.67 -13.97 -25.52
C GLU A 76 10.73 -12.76 -25.37
N GLU A 77 11.06 -11.67 -26.07
CA GLU A 77 10.32 -10.40 -26.00
C GLU A 77 8.85 -10.56 -26.42
N THR A 78 8.56 -11.38 -27.43
CA THR A 78 7.19 -11.63 -27.92
C THR A 78 6.34 -12.34 -26.86
N ALA A 79 6.92 -13.29 -26.14
CA ALA A 79 6.26 -14.01 -25.06
C ALA A 79 6.01 -13.10 -23.84
N LEU A 80 6.95 -12.19 -23.54
CA LEU A 80 6.78 -11.19 -22.49
C LEU A 80 5.67 -10.20 -22.87
N GLN A 81 5.67 -9.72 -24.10
CA GLN A 81 4.65 -8.78 -24.58
C GLN A 81 3.26 -9.41 -24.58
N SER A 82 3.13 -10.65 -25.06
CA SER A 82 1.86 -11.38 -25.01
C SER A 82 1.35 -11.59 -23.58
N LEU A 83 2.24 -11.86 -22.62
CA LEU A 83 1.88 -11.96 -21.21
C LEU A 83 1.38 -10.62 -20.65
N LYS A 84 2.11 -9.52 -20.93
CA LYS A 84 1.71 -8.16 -20.56
C LYS A 84 0.35 -7.80 -21.14
N ASP A 85 0.10 -8.13 -22.41
CA ASP A 85 -1.16 -7.82 -23.09
C ASP A 85 -2.34 -8.59 -22.47
N ARG A 86 -2.14 -9.88 -22.13
CA ARG A 86 -3.14 -10.70 -21.43
C ARG A 86 -3.44 -10.15 -20.03
N GLU A 87 -2.40 -9.84 -19.26
CA GLU A 87 -2.54 -9.22 -17.94
C GLU A 87 -3.32 -7.91 -18.02
N LEU A 88 -2.93 -7.04 -18.95
CA LEU A 88 -3.53 -5.74 -19.15
C LEU A 88 -4.97 -5.81 -19.63
N ALA A 89 -5.33 -6.82 -20.42
CA ALA A 89 -6.72 -7.09 -20.80
C ALA A 89 -7.59 -7.42 -19.58
N ILE A 90 -7.10 -8.26 -18.67
CA ILE A 90 -7.80 -8.59 -17.41
C ILE A 90 -7.99 -7.34 -16.55
N VAL A 91 -6.93 -6.54 -16.40
CA VAL A 91 -7.00 -5.30 -15.61
C VAL A 91 -7.99 -4.30 -16.20
N ARG A 92 -7.99 -4.12 -17.53
CA ARG A 92 -8.96 -3.24 -18.22
C ARG A 92 -10.39 -3.69 -18.02
N GLN A 93 -10.63 -5.00 -17.95
CA GLN A 93 -11.96 -5.55 -17.65
C GLN A 93 -12.41 -5.17 -16.23
N ILE A 94 -11.53 -5.27 -15.23
CA ILE A 94 -11.87 -4.81 -13.87
C ILE A 94 -12.19 -3.30 -13.88
N GLN A 95 -11.36 -2.50 -14.57
CA GLN A 95 -11.52 -1.05 -14.63
C GLN A 95 -12.82 -0.64 -15.34
N SER A 96 -13.16 -1.23 -16.49
CA SER A 96 -14.36 -0.86 -17.24
C SER A 96 -15.62 -1.06 -16.40
N HIS A 97 -15.71 -2.18 -15.69
CA HIS A 97 -16.84 -2.50 -14.83
C HIS A 97 -16.90 -1.65 -13.55
N ALA A 98 -15.75 -1.18 -13.05
CA ALA A 98 -15.70 -0.24 -11.93
C ALA A 98 -16.27 1.14 -12.31
N HIS A 99 -16.07 1.60 -13.56
CA HIS A 99 -16.53 2.90 -14.04
C HIS A 99 -17.99 2.90 -14.53
N THR A 100 -18.54 1.76 -14.93
CA THR A 100 -19.93 1.65 -15.43
C THR A 100 -21.00 1.65 -14.34
N ARG A 101 -20.66 1.90 -13.07
CA ARG A 101 -21.62 2.10 -11.96
C ARG A 101 -22.51 3.33 -12.21
N THR A 102 -23.47 3.19 -13.11
CA THR A 102 -24.36 4.24 -13.61
C THR A 102 -25.78 4.02 -13.09
N SER A 103 -25.95 4.09 -11.77
CA SER A 103 -27.15 4.46 -11.00
C SER A 103 -28.53 3.81 -11.27
N SER A 104 -28.74 2.98 -12.30
CA SER A 104 -30.09 2.50 -12.65
C SER A 104 -30.55 1.32 -11.80
N ASN A 105 -29.63 0.47 -11.29
CA ASN A 105 -29.97 -0.54 -10.29
C ASN A 105 -28.72 -1.06 -9.51
N PRO A 106 -28.44 -0.55 -8.29
CA PRO A 106 -27.17 -0.80 -7.58
C PRO A 106 -26.92 -2.28 -7.24
N HIS A 107 -27.98 -3.09 -7.04
CA HIS A 107 -27.82 -4.50 -6.67
C HIS A 107 -27.35 -5.38 -7.85
N CYS A 108 -27.83 -5.09 -9.07
CA CYS A 108 -27.45 -5.84 -10.26
C CYS A 108 -26.02 -5.49 -10.71
N ASP A 109 -25.62 -4.24 -10.50
CA ASP A 109 -24.27 -3.75 -10.77
C ASP A 109 -23.22 -4.38 -9.82
N GLU A 110 -23.55 -4.61 -8.54
CA GLU A 110 -22.63 -5.20 -7.57
C GLU A 110 -22.37 -6.69 -7.83
N GLU A 111 -23.40 -7.49 -8.13
CA GLU A 111 -23.24 -8.90 -8.49
C GLU A 111 -22.44 -9.07 -9.79
N ALA A 112 -22.69 -8.22 -10.79
CA ALA A 112 -21.91 -8.21 -12.04
C ALA A 112 -20.44 -7.89 -11.79
N VAL A 113 -20.14 -6.89 -10.94
CA VAL A 113 -18.76 -6.53 -10.56
C VAL A 113 -18.10 -7.67 -9.78
N SER A 114 -18.80 -8.30 -8.84
CA SER A 114 -18.31 -9.46 -8.09
C SER A 114 -17.95 -10.63 -9.02
N HIS A 115 -18.81 -10.92 -10.00
CA HIS A 115 -18.56 -11.94 -11.02
C HIS A 115 -17.30 -11.62 -11.85
N VAL A 116 -17.17 -10.37 -12.32
CA VAL A 116 -15.99 -9.92 -13.08
C VAL A 116 -14.71 -10.04 -12.26
N LEU A 117 -14.75 -9.68 -10.97
CA LEU A 117 -13.59 -9.80 -10.08
C LEU A 117 -13.19 -11.26 -9.86
N ARG A 118 -14.16 -12.17 -9.65
CA ARG A 118 -13.89 -13.61 -9.52
C ARG A 118 -13.25 -14.17 -10.80
N GLN A 119 -13.82 -13.86 -11.96
CA GLN A 119 -13.24 -14.26 -13.25
C GLN A 119 -11.81 -13.74 -13.41
N ALA A 120 -11.57 -12.48 -13.09
CA ALA A 120 -10.23 -11.90 -13.18
C ALA A 120 -9.23 -12.57 -12.23
N ILE A 121 -9.64 -12.94 -11.02
CA ILE A 121 -8.80 -13.69 -10.06
C ILE A 121 -8.45 -15.08 -10.62
N ASP A 122 -9.39 -15.77 -11.27
CA ASP A 122 -9.17 -17.07 -11.89
C ASP A 122 -8.23 -16.97 -13.10
N ASP A 123 -8.40 -15.95 -13.93
CA ASP A 123 -7.55 -15.68 -15.09
C ASP A 123 -6.11 -15.34 -14.64
N LEU A 124 -5.96 -14.48 -13.63
CA LEU A 124 -4.65 -14.17 -13.02
C LEU A 124 -4.02 -15.40 -12.38
N SER A 125 -4.82 -16.27 -11.75
CA SER A 125 -4.33 -17.52 -11.15
C SER A 125 -3.83 -18.49 -12.21
N SER A 126 -4.50 -18.54 -13.36
CA SER A 126 -4.06 -19.31 -14.53
C SER A 126 -2.73 -18.78 -15.08
N LEU A 127 -2.60 -17.45 -15.24
CA LEU A 127 -1.34 -16.81 -15.63
C LEU A 127 -0.20 -17.05 -14.64
N ILE A 128 -0.47 -17.03 -13.33
CA ILE A 128 0.53 -17.33 -12.30
C ILE A 128 1.01 -18.78 -12.40
N THR A 129 0.12 -19.70 -12.77
CA THR A 129 0.48 -21.11 -12.98
C THR A 129 1.38 -21.27 -14.21
N GLU A 130 1.11 -20.50 -15.28
CA GLU A 130 1.95 -20.46 -16.48
C GLU A 130 3.31 -19.77 -16.23
N ARG A 131 3.33 -18.71 -15.40
CA ARG A 131 4.48 -17.83 -15.15
C ARG A 131 4.61 -17.45 -13.66
N PRO A 132 5.12 -18.37 -12.82
CA PRO A 132 5.22 -18.16 -11.37
C PRO A 132 6.32 -17.18 -10.94
N ASP A 133 7.17 -16.75 -11.87
CA ASP A 133 8.29 -15.84 -11.64
C ASP A 133 8.01 -14.41 -12.13
N TYR A 134 6.78 -14.10 -12.57
CA TYR A 134 6.38 -12.77 -13.02
C TYR A 134 5.69 -11.99 -11.88
N PRO A 135 6.35 -11.00 -11.25
CA PRO A 135 5.86 -10.34 -10.04
C PRO A 135 4.51 -9.60 -10.17
N PRO A 136 4.22 -8.86 -11.27
CA PRO A 136 2.99 -8.08 -11.42
C PRO A 136 1.69 -8.88 -11.23
N LEU A 137 1.66 -10.15 -11.64
CA LEU A 137 0.45 -10.98 -11.53
C LEU A 137 0.01 -11.16 -10.07
N TYR A 138 0.97 -11.36 -9.17
CA TYR A 138 0.68 -11.51 -7.75
C TYR A 138 0.15 -10.19 -7.16
N ALA A 139 0.75 -9.05 -7.51
CA ALA A 139 0.29 -7.76 -7.03
C ALA A 139 -1.14 -7.43 -7.54
N ASN A 140 -1.40 -7.73 -8.81
CA ASN A 140 -2.71 -7.53 -9.43
C ASN A 140 -3.77 -8.47 -8.85
N ARG A 141 -3.44 -9.74 -8.59
CA ARG A 141 -4.36 -10.68 -7.94
C ARG A 141 -4.67 -10.28 -6.50
N ALA A 142 -3.67 -9.85 -5.74
CA ALA A 142 -3.87 -9.30 -4.39
C ALA A 142 -4.82 -8.10 -4.41
N GLN A 143 -4.68 -7.22 -5.40
CA GLN A 143 -5.55 -6.07 -5.57
C GLN A 143 -7.00 -6.46 -5.92
N ALA A 144 -7.18 -7.42 -6.83
CA ALA A 144 -8.50 -7.94 -7.18
C ALA A 144 -9.20 -8.60 -5.97
N LEU A 145 -8.46 -9.38 -5.18
CA LEU A 145 -8.96 -9.98 -3.93
C LEU A 145 -9.42 -8.91 -2.93
N ARG A 146 -8.63 -7.83 -2.77
CA ARG A 146 -9.00 -6.71 -1.89
C ARG A 146 -10.34 -6.10 -2.30
N ILE A 147 -10.51 -5.79 -3.58
CA ILE A 147 -11.73 -5.15 -4.08
C ILE A 147 -12.92 -6.08 -3.99
N LEU A 148 -12.73 -7.37 -4.21
CA LEU A 148 -13.79 -8.37 -4.04
C LEU A 148 -14.31 -8.39 -2.59
N MET A 149 -13.41 -8.39 -1.59
CA MET A 149 -13.81 -8.31 -0.17
C MET A 149 -14.50 -7.00 0.17
N GLN A 150 -13.99 -5.86 -0.31
CA GLN A 150 -14.62 -4.54 -0.12
C GLN A 150 -16.03 -4.46 -0.76
N SER A 151 -16.21 -5.10 -1.91
CA SER A 151 -17.48 -5.13 -2.65
C SER A 151 -18.47 -6.14 -2.06
N SER A 152 -17.99 -7.16 -1.35
CA SER A 152 -18.87 -8.11 -0.65
C SER A 152 -19.40 -7.52 0.67
N SER A 153 -18.67 -6.58 1.27
CA SER A 153 -19.05 -5.92 2.54
C SER A 153 -20.24 -4.96 2.42
N THR A 154 -20.48 -4.38 1.23
CA THR A 154 -21.67 -3.54 0.98
C THR A 154 -22.99 -4.30 1.14
N LEU A 155 -22.95 -5.63 1.05
CA LEU A 155 -24.12 -6.50 1.15
C LEU A 155 -24.51 -6.87 2.59
N SER A 156 -23.59 -6.75 3.56
CA SER A 156 -23.71 -7.42 4.87
C SER A 156 -23.99 -6.47 6.06
N SER A 157 -23.81 -5.14 5.96
CA SER A 157 -24.14 -4.26 7.10
C SER A 157 -24.42 -2.80 6.77
N SER A 158 -25.35 -2.23 7.55
CA SER A 158 -25.78 -0.82 7.72
C SER A 158 -24.65 0.15 8.14
N THR A 159 -23.38 -0.21 7.94
CA THR A 159 -22.25 0.52 8.51
C THR A 159 -21.94 1.75 7.68
N LYS A 160 -22.22 2.93 8.26
CA LYS A 160 -21.92 4.24 7.68
C LYS A 160 -20.42 4.34 7.30
N ASN A 161 -20.13 4.25 6.01
CA ASN A 161 -19.10 4.95 5.22
C ASN A 161 -17.65 5.11 5.72
N SER A 162 -17.18 4.56 6.83
CA SER A 162 -15.86 4.97 7.34
C SER A 162 -14.67 4.15 6.82
N ASP A 163 -14.80 2.83 6.59
CA ASP A 163 -13.62 2.01 6.26
C ASP A 163 -13.98 0.68 5.59
N LYS A 164 -14.05 0.63 4.25
CA LYS A 164 -14.37 -0.60 3.51
C LYS A 164 -13.29 -1.69 3.67
N ASP A 165 -12.08 -1.31 4.06
CA ASP A 165 -10.97 -2.26 4.26
C ASP A 165 -11.10 -3.12 5.49
N ILE A 166 -12.00 -2.78 6.41
CA ILE A 166 -12.29 -3.64 7.57
C ILE A 166 -12.82 -5.01 7.13
N ALA A 167 -13.42 -5.08 5.93
CA ALA A 167 -13.90 -6.32 5.32
C ALA A 167 -12.82 -7.38 5.16
N ILE A 168 -11.56 -6.98 5.00
CA ILE A 168 -10.41 -7.89 4.92
C ILE A 168 -10.30 -8.74 6.20
N PHE A 169 -10.73 -8.19 7.33
CA PHE A 169 -10.61 -8.80 8.65
C PHE A 169 -11.89 -9.51 9.12
N TYR A 170 -12.87 -9.70 8.24
CA TYR A 170 -14.05 -10.50 8.56
C TYR A 170 -13.75 -12.01 8.51
N PRO A 171 -14.36 -12.83 9.38
CA PRO A 171 -14.08 -14.27 9.46
C PRO A 171 -14.32 -15.04 8.16
N GLU A 172 -15.32 -14.66 7.38
CA GLU A 172 -15.63 -15.27 6.08
C GLU A 172 -14.51 -15.06 5.05
N ASN A 173 -13.67 -14.05 5.24
CA ASN A 173 -12.65 -13.63 4.28
C ASN A 173 -11.24 -14.15 4.62
N ILE A 174 -11.07 -14.99 5.65
CA ILE A 174 -9.75 -15.49 6.11
C ILE A 174 -8.93 -16.07 4.94
N ASN A 175 -9.54 -16.91 4.09
CA ASN A 175 -8.83 -17.53 2.97
C ASN A 175 -8.36 -16.48 1.94
N MET A 176 -9.26 -15.57 1.54
CA MET A 176 -8.94 -14.50 0.57
C MET A 176 -7.90 -13.54 1.13
N ALA A 177 -8.01 -13.15 2.40
CA ALA A 177 -7.07 -12.26 3.07
C ALA A 177 -5.69 -12.90 3.24
N THR A 178 -5.64 -14.20 3.56
CA THR A 178 -4.39 -14.99 3.65
C THR A 178 -3.69 -15.06 2.29
N GLN A 179 -4.46 -15.32 1.22
CA GLN A 179 -3.93 -15.34 -0.15
C GLN A 179 -3.44 -13.97 -0.58
N LEU A 180 -4.20 -12.91 -0.31
CA LEU A 180 -3.83 -11.53 -0.59
C LEU A 180 -2.46 -11.21 0.03
N LEU A 181 -2.27 -11.48 1.33
CA LEU A 181 -1.01 -11.16 2.01
C LEU A 181 0.17 -12.01 1.49
N SER A 182 -0.10 -13.26 1.11
CA SER A 182 0.89 -14.15 0.50
C SER A 182 1.32 -13.64 -0.88
N ASP A 183 0.37 -13.21 -1.70
CA ASP A 183 0.62 -12.64 -3.02
C ASP A 183 1.45 -11.35 -2.94
N LEU A 184 1.14 -10.43 -2.04
CA LEU A 184 1.96 -9.23 -1.81
C LEU A 184 3.39 -9.59 -1.41
N SER A 185 3.54 -10.57 -0.51
CA SER A 185 4.86 -11.02 -0.06
C SER A 185 5.65 -11.69 -1.18
N LYS A 186 4.98 -12.45 -2.05
CA LYS A 186 5.58 -13.10 -3.22
C LYS A 186 5.99 -12.09 -4.28
N ALA A 187 5.14 -11.10 -4.58
CA ALA A 187 5.45 -10.00 -5.49
C ALA A 187 6.70 -9.22 -5.02
N ILE A 188 6.77 -8.88 -3.73
CA ILE A 188 7.96 -8.24 -3.15
C ILE A 188 9.20 -9.11 -3.30
N ALA A 189 9.10 -10.40 -2.96
CA ALA A 189 10.24 -11.32 -3.03
C ALA A 189 10.81 -11.46 -4.44
N LEU A 190 9.94 -11.55 -5.45
CA LEU A 190 10.35 -11.69 -6.86
C LEU A 190 10.85 -10.38 -7.48
N ALA A 191 10.34 -9.23 -7.03
CA ALA A 191 10.74 -7.92 -7.57
C ALA A 191 11.98 -7.34 -6.87
N SER A 192 12.26 -7.76 -5.64
CA SER A 192 13.38 -7.23 -4.84
C SER A 192 14.72 -7.70 -5.39
N PRO A 193 15.73 -6.82 -5.48
CA PRO A 193 17.06 -7.23 -5.93
C PRO A 193 17.65 -8.29 -4.99
N PRO A 194 18.46 -9.25 -5.50
CA PRO A 194 19.06 -10.27 -4.66
C PRO A 194 20.01 -9.61 -3.66
N SER A 195 20.00 -10.10 -2.42
CA SER A 195 20.93 -9.65 -1.38
C SER A 195 22.31 -10.27 -1.64
N THR A 196 23.08 -9.69 -2.55
CA THR A 196 24.48 -10.08 -2.75
C THR A 196 25.28 -9.59 -1.54
N GLY A 197 25.94 -10.51 -0.81
CA GLY A 197 26.56 -10.28 0.50
C GLY A 197 27.76 -9.32 0.57
N ASP A 198 27.99 -8.50 -0.46
CA ASP A 198 28.99 -7.44 -0.42
C ASP A 198 28.34 -6.11 -0.05
N ASN A 199 28.78 -5.58 1.10
CA ASN A 199 28.25 -4.40 1.80
C ASN A 199 28.40 -3.07 1.03
N THR A 200 28.61 -3.10 -0.29
CA THR A 200 28.83 -1.92 -1.13
C THR A 200 28.47 -2.22 -2.59
N SER A 201 27.20 -2.09 -2.96
CA SER A 201 26.86 -1.42 -4.22
C SER A 201 25.36 -1.16 -4.28
N ASN A 202 25.03 0.06 -4.68
CA ASN A 202 23.69 0.54 -4.99
C ASN A 202 22.79 -0.57 -5.54
N THR A 203 21.78 -0.97 -4.75
CA THR A 203 20.66 -1.80 -5.18
C THR A 203 19.86 -0.99 -6.21
N SER A 204 20.37 -1.01 -7.43
CA SER A 204 19.78 -0.30 -8.55
C SER A 204 18.62 -1.12 -9.05
N VAL A 205 17.45 -0.50 -9.18
CA VAL A 205 16.22 -1.16 -9.63
C VAL A 205 15.72 -0.47 -10.87
N SER A 206 15.06 -1.23 -11.76
CA SER A 206 14.37 -0.63 -12.90
C SER A 206 13.21 0.27 -12.43
N PRO A 207 12.74 1.22 -13.26
CA PRO A 207 11.55 2.01 -12.93
C PRO A 207 10.31 1.14 -12.66
N ALA A 208 10.15 0.04 -13.39
CA ALA A 208 9.05 -0.89 -13.19
C ALA A 208 9.15 -1.64 -11.85
N GLN A 209 10.34 -2.11 -11.48
CA GLN A 209 10.58 -2.69 -10.16
C GLN A 209 10.32 -1.69 -9.03
N ALA A 210 10.84 -0.47 -9.16
CA ALA A 210 10.67 0.56 -8.14
C ALA A 210 9.19 0.85 -7.88
N ARG A 211 8.40 1.04 -8.94
CA ARG A 211 6.94 1.27 -8.85
C ARG A 211 6.21 0.09 -8.24
N LEU A 212 6.51 -1.13 -8.70
CA LEU A 212 5.85 -2.33 -8.17
C LEU A 212 6.18 -2.52 -6.68
N LEU A 213 7.46 -2.42 -6.30
CA LEU A 213 7.91 -2.55 -4.92
C LEU A 213 7.28 -1.45 -4.06
N SER A 214 7.32 -0.20 -4.50
CA SER A 214 6.75 0.92 -3.76
C SER A 214 5.27 0.71 -3.46
N ASN A 215 4.50 0.29 -4.47
CA ASN A 215 3.06 0.07 -4.32
C ASN A 215 2.75 -1.16 -3.46
N THR A 216 3.49 -2.26 -3.66
CA THR A 216 3.25 -3.51 -2.94
C THR A 216 3.61 -3.40 -1.46
N TYR A 217 4.73 -2.75 -1.14
CA TYR A 217 5.09 -2.43 0.24
C TYR A 217 4.05 -1.52 0.89
N THR A 218 3.59 -0.46 0.22
CA THR A 218 2.52 0.39 0.75
C THR A 218 1.24 -0.40 1.00
N HIS A 219 0.84 -1.28 0.07
CA HIS A 219 -0.36 -2.10 0.23
C HIS A 219 -0.24 -3.02 1.45
N ARG A 220 0.89 -3.73 1.61
CA ARG A 220 1.11 -4.62 2.75
C ARG A 220 1.18 -3.85 4.07
N GLY A 221 1.88 -2.71 4.08
CA GLY A 221 1.96 -1.79 5.22
C GLY A 221 0.59 -1.29 5.67
N TYR A 222 -0.33 -1.00 4.74
CA TYR A 222 -1.69 -0.61 5.08
C TYR A 222 -2.48 -1.73 5.75
N ILE A 223 -2.35 -2.97 5.28
CA ILE A 223 -3.03 -4.11 5.92
C ILE A 223 -2.52 -4.31 7.34
N LEU A 224 -1.21 -4.22 7.55
CA LEU A 224 -0.59 -4.27 8.88
C LEU A 224 -1.08 -3.14 9.79
N LEU A 225 -1.13 -1.91 9.27
CA LEU A 225 -1.64 -0.76 10.01
C LEU A 225 -3.11 -0.93 10.41
N LYS A 226 -3.95 -1.47 9.51
CA LYS A 226 -5.36 -1.77 9.80
C LYS A 226 -5.49 -2.87 10.85
N ALA A 227 -4.69 -3.93 10.74
CA ALA A 227 -4.64 -4.98 11.75
C ALA A 227 -4.29 -4.43 13.14
N GLY A 228 -3.32 -3.50 13.21
CA GLY A 228 -2.94 -2.81 14.44
C GLY A 228 -4.04 -1.91 15.00
N LYS A 229 -4.80 -1.21 14.15
CA LYS A 229 -5.97 -0.43 14.57
C LYS A 229 -7.07 -1.28 15.18
N ILE A 230 -7.41 -2.41 14.54
CA ILE A 230 -8.39 -3.36 15.06
C ILE A 230 -7.91 -3.89 16.42
N ARG A 231 -6.62 -4.20 16.58
CA ARG A 231 -6.06 -4.62 17.87
C ARG A 231 -6.19 -3.55 18.95
N LYS A 232 -5.92 -2.29 18.60
CA LYS A 232 -6.12 -1.16 19.52
C LYS A 232 -7.57 -1.04 19.97
N GLU A 233 -8.53 -1.15 19.05
CA GLU A 233 -9.97 -1.08 19.35
C GLU A 233 -10.42 -2.25 20.22
N GLU A 234 -9.86 -3.45 20.02
CA GLU A 234 -10.10 -4.62 20.87
C GLU A 234 -9.53 -4.44 22.29
N GLU A 235 -8.32 -3.90 22.42
CA GLU A 235 -7.67 -3.59 23.71
C GLU A 235 -8.43 -2.50 24.49
N GLU A 236 -8.90 -1.44 23.81
CA GLU A 236 -9.66 -0.34 24.41
C GLU A 236 -11.13 -0.73 24.70
N GLY A 237 -11.65 -1.74 23.99
CA GLY A 237 -13.02 -2.23 24.06
C GLY A 237 -13.25 -3.40 25.01
N GLU A 238 -12.29 -3.75 25.88
CA GLU A 238 -12.39 -4.84 26.88
C GLU A 238 -13.40 -4.55 28.02
N GLY A 239 -14.67 -4.34 27.66
CA GLY A 239 -15.83 -4.31 28.54
C GLY A 239 -16.93 -5.23 28.03
N ASN A 240 -16.91 -6.51 28.45
CA ASN A 240 -18.07 -7.43 28.49
C ASN A 240 -18.75 -7.90 27.18
N GLU A 241 -18.14 -7.83 25.99
CA GLU A 241 -18.69 -8.51 24.81
C GLU A 241 -17.95 -9.81 24.47
N GLU A 242 -18.69 -10.88 24.14
CA GLU A 242 -18.15 -12.14 23.63
C GLU A 242 -17.15 -11.85 22.48
N LYS A 243 -15.92 -12.35 22.61
CA LYS A 243 -14.88 -12.22 21.57
C LYS A 243 -15.38 -12.87 20.28
N LYS A 244 -15.93 -12.06 19.37
CA LYS A 244 -16.30 -12.49 18.02
C LYS A 244 -15.07 -13.14 17.37
N PRO A 245 -15.25 -14.21 16.59
CA PRO A 245 -14.12 -14.84 15.90
C PRO A 245 -13.41 -13.79 15.05
N ARG A 246 -12.09 -13.71 15.17
CA ARG A 246 -11.25 -12.76 14.44
C ARG A 246 -10.97 -13.31 13.04
N GLY A 247 -11.26 -12.51 12.00
CA GLY A 247 -10.88 -12.81 10.63
C GLY A 247 -9.56 -12.17 10.23
N GLY A 248 -9.29 -12.16 8.92
CA GLY A 248 -8.07 -11.61 8.35
C GLY A 248 -7.00 -12.65 8.01
N PRO A 249 -5.85 -12.20 7.50
CA PRO A 249 -4.80 -13.11 7.06
C PRO A 249 -4.28 -13.97 8.21
N GLU A 250 -4.20 -15.28 8.02
CA GLU A 250 -3.77 -16.23 9.07
C GLU A 250 -2.40 -15.88 9.64
N GLN A 251 -1.51 -15.35 8.80
CA GLN A 251 -0.17 -14.91 9.18
C GLN A 251 -0.21 -13.79 10.23
N LEU A 252 -1.23 -12.91 10.19
CA LEU A 252 -1.38 -11.79 11.13
C LEU A 252 -2.23 -12.17 12.35
N LEU A 253 -2.97 -13.27 12.31
CA LEU A 253 -3.72 -13.77 13.47
C LEU A 253 -2.79 -14.19 14.61
N ARG A 254 -1.58 -14.64 14.28
CA ARG A 254 -0.54 -15.08 15.23
C ARG A 254 0.13 -13.90 15.95
N ILE A 255 0.01 -12.69 15.40
CA ILE A 255 0.57 -11.48 15.99
C ILE A 255 -0.47 -10.90 16.95
N THR A 256 -0.12 -10.90 18.23
CA THR A 256 -1.00 -10.43 19.30
C THR A 256 -0.74 -8.96 19.64
N SER A 257 0.51 -8.50 19.54
CA SER A 257 0.90 -7.14 19.91
C SER A 257 0.50 -6.13 18.84
N ARG A 258 -0.20 -5.06 19.25
CA ARG A 258 -0.43 -3.87 18.42
C ARG A 258 0.89 -3.23 17.96
N ASP A 259 1.85 -3.07 18.87
CA ASP A 259 3.10 -2.37 18.60
C ASP A 259 3.93 -3.11 17.54
N GLU A 260 3.90 -4.45 17.55
CA GLU A 260 4.56 -5.29 16.54
C GLU A 260 3.94 -5.06 15.15
N LEU A 261 2.60 -4.99 15.06
CA LEU A 261 1.91 -4.69 13.80
C LEU A 261 2.23 -3.27 13.29
N GLU A 262 2.33 -2.28 14.19
CA GLU A 262 2.71 -0.91 13.83
C GLU A 262 4.18 -0.82 13.39
N GLU A 263 5.09 -1.55 14.03
CA GLU A 263 6.50 -1.62 13.65
C GLU A 263 6.66 -2.28 12.27
N MET A 264 6.00 -3.41 12.02
CA MET A 264 5.99 -4.06 10.71
C MET A 264 5.41 -3.13 9.63
N ALA A 265 4.31 -2.43 9.92
CA ALA A 265 3.73 -1.45 8.99
C ALA A 265 4.72 -0.32 8.70
N SER A 266 5.38 0.22 9.72
CA SER A 266 6.40 1.27 9.60
C SER A 266 7.57 0.84 8.72
N GLN A 267 8.02 -0.41 8.84
CA GLN A 267 9.08 -0.97 8.02
C GLN A 267 8.66 -1.09 6.55
N ASP A 268 7.45 -1.56 6.28
CA ASP A 268 6.90 -1.64 4.92
C ASP A 268 6.76 -0.24 4.30
N PHE A 269 6.23 0.73 5.03
CA PHE A 269 6.13 2.11 4.57
C PHE A 269 7.50 2.75 4.33
N PHE A 270 8.50 2.42 5.15
CA PHE A 270 9.89 2.86 4.94
C PHE A 270 10.43 2.33 3.60
N GLN A 271 10.24 1.04 3.33
CA GLN A 271 10.67 0.45 2.05
C GLN A 271 9.91 1.07 0.88
N ALA A 272 8.61 1.33 1.02
CA ALA A 272 7.86 2.03 0.00
C ALA A 272 8.44 3.42 -0.31
N GLY A 273 8.80 4.18 0.73
CA GLY A 273 9.50 5.47 0.61
C GLY A 273 10.85 5.36 -0.08
N ARG A 274 11.63 4.32 0.24
CA ARG A 274 12.92 4.03 -0.41
C ARG A 274 12.80 3.86 -1.92
N TYR A 275 11.68 3.31 -2.42
CA TYR A 275 11.42 3.15 -3.84
C TYR A 275 10.67 4.33 -4.49
N GLY A 276 10.49 5.44 -3.76
CA GLY A 276 9.96 6.70 -4.31
C GLY A 276 8.49 6.99 -4.00
N ASN A 277 7.83 6.22 -3.13
CA ASN A 277 6.46 6.54 -2.70
C ASN A 277 6.46 7.52 -1.52
N GLU A 278 6.11 8.78 -1.80
CA GLU A 278 6.09 9.86 -0.80
C GLU A 278 5.03 9.63 0.29
N VAL A 279 3.88 9.03 -0.05
CA VAL A 279 2.85 8.66 0.95
C VAL A 279 3.41 7.61 1.90
N GLY A 280 4.08 6.58 1.36
CA GLY A 280 4.79 5.58 2.16
C GLY A 280 5.83 6.22 3.09
N LYS A 281 6.64 7.15 2.58
CA LYS A 281 7.62 7.86 3.40
C LYS A 281 6.98 8.64 4.56
N GLN A 282 5.89 9.34 4.32
CA GLN A 282 5.16 10.05 5.37
C GLN A 282 4.55 9.10 6.40
N LEU A 283 3.91 8.04 5.94
CA LEU A 283 3.30 7.03 6.81
C LEU A 283 4.35 6.32 7.66
N SER A 284 5.53 6.05 7.11
CA SER A 284 6.65 5.44 7.86
C SER A 284 6.98 6.24 9.12
N VAL A 285 7.06 7.57 9.02
CA VAL A 285 7.30 8.43 10.19
C VAL A 285 6.12 8.39 11.15
N GLN A 286 4.89 8.42 10.64
CA GLN A 286 3.68 8.45 11.47
C GLN A 286 3.42 7.13 12.21
N THR A 287 3.83 6.00 11.65
CA THR A 287 3.63 4.67 12.25
C THR A 287 4.82 4.22 13.10
N ASN A 288 5.96 4.91 13.01
CA ASN A 288 7.16 4.55 13.77
C ASN A 288 6.95 4.81 15.29
N PRO A 289 7.06 3.77 16.14
CA PRO A 289 6.84 3.90 17.59
C PRO A 289 7.83 4.88 18.25
N TYR A 290 9.09 4.88 17.80
CA TYR A 290 10.12 5.80 18.29
C TYR A 290 9.79 7.25 17.94
N ALA A 291 9.35 7.51 16.70
CA ALA A 291 8.97 8.85 16.27
C ALA A 291 7.76 9.37 17.06
N LYS A 292 6.77 8.51 17.35
CA LYS A 292 5.62 8.85 18.21
C LYS A 292 6.05 9.17 19.64
N MET A 293 6.94 8.37 20.23
CA MET A 293 7.45 8.59 21.58
C MET A 293 8.19 9.92 21.69
N CYS A 294 9.15 10.18 20.80
CA CYS A 294 9.89 11.44 20.76
C CYS A 294 8.94 12.63 20.56
N GLY A 295 7.97 12.51 19.65
CA GLY A 295 6.96 13.53 19.42
C GLY A 295 6.10 13.82 20.65
N ALA A 296 5.71 12.79 21.41
CA ALA A 296 4.95 12.94 22.64
C ALA A 296 5.76 13.65 23.73
N ILE A 297 7.04 13.27 23.92
CA ILE A 297 7.95 13.91 24.88
C ILE A 297 8.13 15.40 24.57
N VAL A 298 8.42 15.74 23.31
CA VAL A 298 8.60 17.13 22.88
C VAL A 298 7.30 17.92 23.07
N LYS A 299 6.15 17.33 22.74
CA LYS A 299 4.84 17.98 22.90
C LYS A 299 4.52 18.28 24.37
N GLU A 300 4.79 17.35 25.28
CA GLU A 300 4.62 17.57 26.72
C GLU A 300 5.57 18.65 27.25
N ALA A 301 6.84 18.63 26.83
CA ALA A 301 7.82 19.66 27.21
C ALA A 301 7.37 21.07 26.77
N LEU A 302 6.96 21.23 25.50
CA LEU A 302 6.47 22.51 24.98
C LEU A 302 5.19 22.97 25.67
N LYS A 303 4.27 22.05 25.95
CA LYS A 303 3.04 22.36 26.68
C LYS A 303 3.36 22.93 28.07
N LYS A 304 4.30 22.31 28.76
CA LYS A 304 4.76 22.77 30.07
C LYS A 304 5.40 24.16 30.02
N GLU A 305 6.26 24.43 29.03
CA GLU A 305 6.83 25.78 28.85
C GLU A 305 5.74 26.84 28.61
N ILE A 306 4.75 26.55 27.77
CA ILE A 306 3.65 27.49 27.49
C ILE A 306 2.82 27.77 28.75
N GLU A 307 2.54 26.76 29.56
CA GLU A 307 1.83 26.91 30.85
C GLU A 307 2.65 27.76 31.84
N GLU A 308 3.98 27.57 31.90
CA GLU A 308 4.89 28.39 32.71
C GLU A 308 4.94 29.85 32.23
N PHE A 309 4.86 30.12 30.92
CA PHE A 309 4.83 31.48 30.37
C PHE A 309 3.49 32.22 30.59
N GLN A 310 2.39 31.50 30.80
CA GLN A 310 1.05 32.07 31.01
C GLN A 310 0.72 32.31 32.49
N SER A 311 1.56 31.81 33.39
CA SER A 311 1.45 31.93 34.86
C SER A 311 2.21 33.14 35.37
#